data_AF-A0A4R2SDL9-F1
#
_entry.id   AF-A0A4R2SDL9-F1
#
_cell.length_a   1.000
_cell.length_b   1.000
_cell.length_c   1.000
_cell.angle_alpha   90.00
_cell.angle_beta   90.00
_cell.angle_gamma   90.00
#
_symmetry.space_group_name_H-M   'P 1'
#
loop_
_entity.id
_entity.type
_entity.pdbx_description
1 polymer ?
#
loop_
_entity_poly.entity_id
_entity_poly.type
_entity_poly.pdbx_seq_one_letter_code
_entity_poly.pdbx_strand_id
1 'polypeptide(L)'
;MADQSTSNTQPTEYKSESKMKHIVSFVAMILLTVAAFVLVLRDVVPVAWVLPLMLGFAVIQVLLQLFTFMHLDQKGSLYYILFIAFGVMVAVISAAGIIFMP
;
A
#
# COMPACT_ATOMS: atom_id res chain seq x y z
N MET A 1 23.25 -51.21 23.50
CA MET A 1 22.02 -51.14 22.68
C MET A 1 21.80 -49.69 22.32
N ALA A 2 21.95 -49.36 21.04
CA ALA A 2 21.89 -48.00 20.51
C ALA A 2 20.44 -47.51 20.35
N ASP A 3 20.29 -46.19 20.45
CA ASP A 3 19.12 -45.38 20.14
C ASP A 3 18.27 -45.86 18.97
N GLN A 4 16.98 -46.09 19.23
CA GLN A 4 15.94 -45.94 18.23
C GLN A 4 14.68 -45.37 18.88
N SER A 5 14.38 -44.12 18.55
CA SER A 5 13.05 -43.70 18.10
C SER A 5 13.14 -42.24 17.65
N THR A 6 13.76 -42.08 16.48
CA THR A 6 13.56 -40.95 15.56
C THR A 6 12.07 -40.74 15.34
N SER A 7 11.46 -39.84 16.10
CA SER A 7 10.13 -39.35 15.84
C SER A 7 10.21 -37.99 15.16
N ASN A 8 9.77 -38.00 13.91
CA ASN A 8 9.12 -36.88 13.24
C ASN A 8 10.02 -35.70 12.87
N THR A 9 10.88 -35.91 11.87
CA THR A 9 11.24 -34.81 10.97
C THR A 9 10.00 -34.49 10.13
N GLN A 10 9.09 -33.69 10.69
CA GLN A 10 8.10 -32.97 9.88
C GLN A 10 8.91 -32.19 8.85
N PRO A 11 8.70 -32.36 7.54
CA PRO A 11 9.14 -31.36 6.59
C PRO A 11 8.31 -30.12 6.97
N THR A 12 8.94 -29.19 7.69
CA THR A 12 8.37 -27.88 7.91
C THR A 12 8.19 -27.27 6.55
N GLU A 13 6.97 -27.40 6.04
CA GLU A 13 6.47 -26.75 4.85
C GLU A 13 6.87 -25.28 4.98
N TYR A 14 7.90 -24.90 4.23
CA TYR A 14 8.38 -23.54 4.18
C TYR A 14 7.21 -22.72 3.64
N LYS A 15 6.46 -22.10 4.57
CA LYS A 15 5.42 -21.10 4.34
C LYS A 15 6.05 -19.97 3.53
N SER A 16 6.08 -20.16 2.22
CA SER A 16 6.30 -19.14 1.21
C SER A 16 5.07 -18.23 1.05
N GLU A 17 4.06 -18.38 1.91
CA GLU A 17 2.84 -17.57 2.00
C GLU A 17 3.12 -16.06 2.21
N SER A 18 4.30 -15.69 2.71
CA SER A 18 4.66 -14.27 2.90
C SER A 18 4.93 -13.55 1.56
N LYS A 19 5.39 -14.26 0.53
CA LYS A 19 5.72 -13.65 -0.78
C LYS A 19 4.49 -13.38 -1.64
N MET A 20 3.50 -14.28 -1.60
CA MET A 20 2.28 -14.18 -2.43
C MET A 20 1.36 -13.03 -2.00
N LYS A 21 1.25 -12.75 -0.69
CA LYS A 21 0.39 -11.66 -0.19
C LYS A 21 0.89 -10.26 -0.58
N HIS A 22 2.21 -10.09 -0.75
CA HIS A 22 2.79 -8.84 -1.26
C HIS A 22 2.46 -8.58 -2.73
N ILE A 23 2.43 -9.64 -3.56
CA ILE A 23 2.13 -9.54 -4.99
C ILE A 23 0.68 -9.10 -5.23
N VAL A 24 -0.28 -9.54 -4.40
CA VAL A 24 -1.71 -9.21 -4.57
C VAL A 24 -1.96 -7.73 -4.40
N SER A 25 -1.42 -7.12 -3.33
CA SER A 25 -1.55 -5.67 -3.10
C SER A 25 -0.87 -4.85 -4.20
N PHE A 26 0.28 -5.32 -4.69
CA PHE A 26 1.00 -4.67 -5.78
C PHE A 26 0.19 -4.68 -7.09
N VAL A 27 -0.39 -5.82 -7.46
CA VAL A 27 -1.22 -5.95 -8.67
C VAL A 27 -2.52 -5.14 -8.55
N ALA A 28 -3.15 -5.11 -7.37
CA ALA A 28 -4.35 -4.30 -7.14
C ALA A 28 -4.07 -2.79 -7.35
N MET A 29 -2.88 -2.32 -6.98
CA MET A 29 -2.47 -0.93 -7.13
C MET A 29 -2.27 -0.52 -8.59
N ILE A 30 -1.66 -1.41 -9.38
CA ILE A 30 -1.48 -1.26 -10.83
C ILE A 30 -2.84 -1.25 -11.53
N LEU A 31 -3.75 -2.16 -11.16
CA LEU A 31 -5.09 -2.18 -11.75
C LEU A 31 -5.86 -0.88 -11.48
N LEU A 32 -5.77 -0.33 -10.26
CA LEU A 32 -6.43 0.93 -9.92
C LEU A 32 -5.82 2.12 -10.68
N THR A 33 -4.51 2.15 -10.90
CA THR A 33 -3.87 3.22 -11.70
C THR A 33 -4.28 3.13 -13.16
N VAL A 34 -4.25 1.93 -13.75
CA VAL A 34 -4.70 1.73 -15.14
C VAL A 34 -6.17 2.14 -15.28
N ALA A 35 -7.04 1.80 -14.32
CA ALA A 35 -8.43 2.25 -14.33
C ALA A 35 -8.57 3.79 -14.30
N ALA A 36 -7.77 4.48 -13.48
CA ALA A 36 -7.74 5.94 -13.42
C ALA A 36 -7.31 6.57 -14.76
N PHE A 37 -6.27 6.03 -15.40
CA PHE A 37 -5.80 6.50 -16.71
C PHE A 37 -6.84 6.25 -17.81
N VAL A 38 -7.47 5.07 -17.84
CA VAL A 38 -8.52 4.76 -18.82
C VAL A 38 -9.72 5.69 -18.66
N LEU A 39 -10.09 6.04 -17.42
CA LEU A 39 -11.17 6.99 -17.13
C LEU A 39 -10.86 8.40 -17.67
N VAL A 40 -9.61 8.85 -17.54
CA VAL A 40 -9.15 10.16 -18.08
C VAL A 40 -9.04 10.14 -19.61
N LEU A 41 -8.49 9.08 -20.20
CA LEU A 41 -8.28 8.97 -21.65
C LEU A 41 -9.57 8.88 -22.47
N ARG A 42 -10.66 8.43 -21.85
CA ARG A 42 -11.99 8.41 -22.49
C ARG A 42 -12.58 9.81 -22.69
N ASP A 43 -11.91 10.87 -22.21
CA ASP A 43 -12.33 12.29 -22.32
C ASP A 43 -13.78 12.53 -21.85
N VAL A 44 -14.27 11.66 -20.95
CA VAL A 44 -15.63 11.71 -20.40
C VAL A 44 -15.81 12.91 -19.48
N VAL A 45 -14.72 13.56 -19.06
CA VAL A 45 -14.71 14.62 -18.05
C VAL A 45 -13.95 15.84 -18.59
N PRO A 46 -14.52 17.06 -18.52
CA PRO A 46 -13.82 18.28 -18.93
C PRO A 46 -12.48 18.46 -18.22
N VAL A 47 -11.50 19.08 -18.86
CA VAL A 47 -10.13 19.30 -18.33
C VAL A 47 -10.15 19.92 -16.91
N ALA A 48 -11.12 20.78 -16.61
CA ALA A 48 -11.31 21.37 -15.28
C ALA A 48 -11.67 20.34 -14.18
N TRP A 49 -12.32 19.23 -14.55
CA TRP A 49 -12.71 18.13 -13.67
C TRP A 49 -11.68 17.00 -13.60
N VAL A 50 -10.78 16.92 -14.58
CA VAL A 50 -9.70 15.91 -14.61
C VAL A 50 -8.75 16.08 -13.42
N LEU A 51 -8.39 17.32 -13.09
CA LEU A 51 -7.44 17.63 -12.01
C LEU A 51 -7.91 17.16 -10.61
N PRO A 52 -9.11 17.53 -10.11
CA PRO A 52 -9.59 17.04 -8.81
C PRO A 52 -9.84 15.53 -8.79
N LEU A 53 -10.25 14.93 -9.93
CA LEU A 53 -10.44 13.49 -10.04
C LEU A 53 -9.12 12.72 -9.92
N MET A 54 -8.07 13.19 -10.61
CA MET A 54 -6.70 12.66 -10.49
C MET A 54 -6.16 12.79 -9.06
N LEU A 55 -6.40 13.92 -8.41
CA LEU A 55 -6.01 14.13 -7.01
C LEU A 55 -6.70 13.11 -6.07
N GLY A 56 -7.98 12.83 -6.30
CA GLY A 56 -8.71 11.80 -5.55
C GLY A 56 -8.11 10.40 -5.74
N PHE A 57 -7.80 10.02 -6.98
CA PHE A 57 -7.08 8.77 -7.26
C PHE A 57 -5.68 8.74 -6.63
N ALA A 58 -4.95 9.87 -6.63
CA ALA A 58 -3.62 9.97 -6.03
C ALA A 58 -3.67 9.73 -4.51
N VAL A 59 -4.67 10.24 -3.81
CA VAL A 59 -4.85 9.98 -2.37
C VAL A 59 -5.12 8.49 -2.10
N ILE A 60 -6.01 7.87 -2.88
CA ILE A 60 -6.29 6.42 -2.76
C ILE A 60 -5.03 5.60 -3.03
N GLN A 61 -4.22 6.00 -4.02
CA GLN A 61 -2.94 5.36 -4.30
C GLN A 61 -1.99 5.45 -3.09
N VAL A 62 -1.82 6.63 -2.49
CA VAL A 62 -0.97 6.79 -1.29
C VAL A 62 -1.43 5.88 -0.14
N LEU A 63 -2.74 5.73 0.06
CA LEU A 63 -3.29 4.82 1.08
C LEU A 63 -3.05 3.34 0.77
N LEU A 64 -3.14 2.92 -0.48
CA LEU A 64 -2.84 1.54 -0.88
C LEU A 64 -1.33 1.22 -0.80
N GLN A 65 -0.48 2.19 -1.11
CA GLN A 65 0.97 2.12 -0.87
C GLN A 65 1.25 1.88 0.62
N LEU A 66 0.56 2.64 1.45
CA LEU A 66 0.68 2.57 2.90
C LEU A 66 0.16 1.24 3.48
N PHE A 67 -0.97 0.75 2.96
CA PHE A 67 -1.52 -0.57 3.32
C PHE A 67 -0.60 -1.72 2.91
N THR A 68 0.08 -1.60 1.76
CA THR A 68 1.11 -2.56 1.33
C THR A 68 2.31 -2.56 2.27
N PHE A 69 2.75 -1.39 2.74
CA PHE A 69 3.77 -1.31 3.79
C PHE A 69 3.28 -1.84 5.15
N MET A 70 1.96 -1.90 5.38
CA MET A 70 1.33 -2.47 6.57
C MET A 70 0.94 -3.94 6.41
N HIS A 71 1.75 -4.74 5.73
CA HIS A 71 1.73 -6.20 5.90
C HIS A 71 2.87 -6.68 6.81
N LEU A 72 3.10 -5.94 7.90
CA LEU A 72 3.90 -6.42 9.02
C LEU A 72 2.99 -7.24 9.93
N ASP A 73 2.82 -8.50 9.52
CA ASP A 73 2.48 -9.58 10.43
C ASP A 73 3.39 -9.49 11.68
N GLN A 74 2.75 -9.37 12.84
CA GLN A 74 3.28 -9.50 14.21
C GLN A 74 3.77 -8.24 14.98
N LYS A 75 2.85 -7.78 15.87
CA LYS A 75 3.08 -7.42 17.29
C LYS A 75 3.67 -6.06 17.73
N GLY A 76 3.73 -5.01 16.91
CA GLY A 76 4.26 -3.70 17.34
C GLY A 76 3.45 -2.45 16.91
N SER A 77 2.18 -2.34 17.30
CA SER A 77 1.16 -1.42 16.74
C SER A 77 1.36 0.09 16.94
N LEU A 78 2.54 0.58 17.34
CA LEU A 78 2.77 2.01 17.61
C LEU A 78 3.55 2.71 16.48
N TYR A 79 4.53 2.04 15.89
CA TYR A 79 5.38 2.63 14.85
C TYR A 79 4.61 2.95 13.56
N TYR A 80 3.67 2.08 13.18
CA TYR A 80 2.81 2.33 12.03
C TYR A 80 1.92 3.56 12.23
N ILE A 81 1.27 3.67 13.39
CA ILE A 81 0.36 4.79 13.67
C ILE A 81 1.14 6.12 13.70
N LEU A 82 2.36 6.11 14.25
CA LEU A 82 3.26 7.26 14.25
C LEU A 82 3.69 7.65 12.84
N PHE A 83 4.01 6.67 11.98
CA PHE A 83 4.39 6.94 10.60
C PHE A 83 3.24 7.53 9.78
N ILE A 84 2.00 7.06 10.00
CA ILE A 84 0.81 7.63 9.34
C ILE A 84 0.56 9.05 9.83
N ALA A 85 0.56 9.25 11.14
CA ALA A 85 0.34 10.56 11.73
C ALA A 85 1.39 11.57 11.25
N PHE A 86 2.66 11.16 11.19
CA PHE A 86 3.75 12.00 10.69
C PHE A 86 3.63 12.27 9.19
N GLY A 87 3.34 11.26 8.38
CA GLY A 87 3.13 11.40 6.94
C GLY A 87 1.98 12.36 6.60
N VAL A 88 0.85 12.24 7.31
CA VAL A 88 -0.29 13.15 7.15
C VAL A 88 0.08 14.57 7.59
N MET A 89 0.78 14.72 8.72
CA MET A 89 1.24 16.03 9.19
C MET A 89 2.16 16.71 8.15
N VAL A 90 3.14 15.99 7.62
CA VAL A 90 4.06 16.52 6.59
C VAL A 90 3.32 16.86 5.30
N ALA A 91 2.39 16.00 4.86
CA ALA A 91 1.59 16.24 3.66
C ALA A 91 0.73 17.52 3.80
N VAL A 92 0.10 17.71 4.96
CA VAL A 92 -0.73 18.91 5.24
C VAL A 92 0.14 20.16 5.29
N ILE A 93 1.27 20.12 5.99
CA ILE A 93 2.19 21.27 6.07
C ILE A 93 2.74 21.62 4.69
N SER A 94 3.13 20.63 3.90
CA SER A 94 3.66 20.84 2.56
C SER A 94 2.60 21.39 1.60
N ALA A 95 1.39 20.83 1.60
CA ALA A 95 0.29 21.32 0.77
C ALA A 95 -0.11 22.75 1.16
N ALA A 96 -0.18 23.06 2.46
CA ALA A 96 -0.44 24.41 2.95
C ALA A 96 0.69 25.38 2.56
N GLY A 97 1.94 24.96 2.60
CA GLY A 97 3.08 25.77 2.14
C GLY A 97 3.01 26.11 0.66
N ILE A 98 2.68 25.13 -0.19
CA ILE A 98 2.51 25.35 -1.63
C ILE A 98 1.33 26.27 -1.92
N ILE A 99 0.23 26.16 -1.16
CA ILE A 99 -0.94 27.02 -1.35
C ILE A 99 -0.73 28.46 -0.84
N PHE A 100 0.11 28.63 0.20
CA PHE A 100 0.32 29.93 0.86
C PHE A 100 1.46 30.74 0.27
N MET A 101 2.37 30.13 -0.49
CA MET A 101 3.42 30.83 -1.23
C MET A 101 3.00 30.97 -2.71
N PRO A 102 2.20 31.99 -3.07
CA PRO A 102 1.77 32.22 -4.45
C PRO A 102 2.95 32.46 -5.40
#